data_AF-A0A3C0PGY8-F1
#
_entry.id   AF-A0A3C0PGY8-F1
#
_cell.length_a   1.000
_cell.length_b   1.000
_cell.length_c   1.000
_cell.angle_alpha   90.00
_cell.angle_beta   90.00
_cell.angle_gamma   90.00
#
_symmetry.space_group_name_H-M   'P 1'
#
loop_
_entity.id
_entity.type
_entity.pdbx_description
1 polymer ?
#
loop_
_entity_poly.entity_id
_entity_poly.type
_entity_poly.pdbx_seq_one_letter_code
_entity_poly.pdbx_strand_id
1 'polypeptide(L)'
;MASFLGTGSSNPGDVYTTGKLGVGTTPSATLDVVGNFKVGGTQIVNQNGFLTPKTSSAANATTNSLYIDSTDAKLYFKDSCGGSFALY
;
A
#
# COMPACT_ATOMS: atom_id res chain seq x y z
N MET A 1 -26.95 22.99 1.98
CA MET A 1 -26.61 21.75 1.25
C MET A 1 -25.12 21.77 0.98
N ALA A 2 -24.36 20.80 1.52
CA ALA A 2 -23.02 20.53 1.01
C ALA A 2 -23.14 19.33 0.06
N SER A 3 -23.16 19.62 -1.23
CA SER A 3 -22.92 18.63 -2.27
C SER A 3 -21.41 18.49 -2.41
N PHE A 4 -20.87 17.30 -2.16
CA PHE A 4 -19.49 16.99 -2.51
C PHE A 4 -19.39 15.53 -2.95
N LEU A 5 -20.11 15.15 -4.01
CA LEU A 5 -19.72 14.08 -4.94
C LEU A 5 -20.55 14.26 -6.23
N GLY A 6 -20.02 14.99 -7.20
CA GLY A 6 -20.61 14.99 -8.53
C GLY A 6 -19.70 15.68 -9.52
N THR A 7 -18.96 14.91 -10.31
CA THR A 7 -18.45 15.41 -11.59
C THR A 7 -18.44 14.27 -12.60
N GLY A 8 -19.48 14.23 -13.43
CA GLY A 8 -19.52 13.40 -14.64
C GLY A 8 -18.43 13.82 -15.63
N SER A 9 -17.19 13.40 -15.36
CA SER A 9 -16.04 13.55 -16.24
C SER A 9 -15.62 12.16 -16.70
N SER A 10 -15.36 12.02 -18.01
CA SER A 10 -14.76 10.82 -18.60
C SER A 10 -13.29 10.62 -18.21
N ASN A 11 -12.74 11.51 -17.36
CA ASN A 11 -11.50 11.31 -16.60
C ASN A 11 -11.85 11.18 -15.09
N PRO A 12 -11.40 10.12 -14.39
CA PRO A 12 -11.95 9.74 -13.10
C PRO A 12 -11.63 10.73 -11.96
N GLY A 13 -12.67 11.43 -11.48
CA GLY A 13 -13.13 11.41 -10.08
C GLY A 13 -12.17 11.62 -8.90
N ASP A 14 -11.17 12.50 -8.99
CA ASP A 14 -10.34 12.84 -7.82
C ASP A 14 -11.16 13.52 -6.69
N VAL A 15 -10.93 13.11 -5.43
CA VAL A 15 -11.57 13.67 -4.24
C VAL A 15 -10.58 14.54 -3.47
N TYR A 16 -10.86 15.84 -3.36
CA TYR A 16 -10.06 16.81 -2.59
C TYR A 16 -10.80 17.29 -1.35
N THR A 17 -10.13 17.27 -0.19
CA THR A 17 -10.70 17.76 1.08
C THR A 17 -9.68 18.59 1.84
N THR A 18 -10.14 19.66 2.50
CA THR A 18 -9.31 20.54 3.34
C THR A 18 -9.10 20.03 4.77
N GLY A 19 -9.67 18.87 5.10
CA GLY A 19 -9.60 18.26 6.42
C GLY A 19 -9.30 16.76 6.34
N LYS A 20 -9.67 16.04 7.39
CA LYS A 20 -9.59 14.59 7.37
C LYS A 20 -10.65 14.05 6.40
N LEU A 21 -10.28 13.12 5.54
CA LEU A 21 -11.21 12.44 4.65
C LEU A 21 -11.78 11.22 5.37
N GLY A 22 -13.05 11.31 5.74
CA GLY A 22 -13.83 10.21 6.27
C GLY A 22 -14.66 9.55 5.19
N VAL A 23 -14.42 8.27 4.89
CA VAL A 23 -15.33 7.49 4.05
C VAL A 23 -16.21 6.66 4.98
N GLY A 24 -17.47 7.05 5.13
CA GLY A 24 -18.43 6.39 6.02
C GLY A 24 -18.23 6.66 7.52
N THR A 25 -17.46 7.70 7.89
CA THR A 25 -17.13 8.01 9.28
C THR A 25 -16.87 9.49 9.52
N THR A 26 -16.90 9.89 10.79
CA THR A 26 -16.24 11.12 11.25
C THR A 26 -14.77 10.79 11.49
N PRO A 27 -13.86 11.31 10.67
CA PRO A 27 -12.50 10.80 10.64
C PRO A 27 -11.66 11.24 11.85
N SER A 28 -10.96 10.26 12.43
CA SER A 28 -10.00 10.45 13.53
C SER A 28 -8.55 10.52 13.04
N ALA A 29 -8.27 10.02 11.84
CA ALA A 29 -7.01 10.13 11.11
C ALA A 29 -7.20 10.91 9.79
N THR A 30 -6.10 11.30 9.13
CA THR A 30 -6.13 12.09 7.88
C THR A 30 -6.93 11.43 6.77
N LEU A 31 -6.84 10.09 6.65
CA LEU A 31 -7.73 9.28 5.87
C LEU A 31 -8.27 8.19 6.79
N ASP A 32 -9.58 8.18 7.01
CA ASP A 32 -10.27 7.24 7.89
C ASP A 32 -11.42 6.64 7.09
N VAL A 33 -11.23 5.40 6.64
CA VAL A 33 -12.17 4.69 5.78
C VAL A 33 -12.83 3.61 6.62
N VAL A 34 -14.13 3.75 6.89
CA VAL A 34 -14.94 2.64 7.40
C VAL A 34 -15.26 1.72 6.23
N GLY A 35 -14.39 0.72 6.07
CA GLY A 35 -14.46 -0.25 4.98
C GLY A 35 -13.09 -0.49 4.35
N ASN A 36 -13.07 -1.07 3.15
CA ASN A 36 -11.83 -1.46 2.48
C ASN A 36 -11.25 -0.31 1.65
N PHE A 37 -9.95 -0.05 1.79
CA PHE A 37 -9.19 0.76 0.85
C PHE A 37 -8.52 -0.14 -0.19
N LYS A 38 -9.18 -0.32 -1.34
CA LYS A 38 -8.63 -1.10 -2.45
C LYS A 38 -7.54 -0.28 -3.16
N VAL A 39 -6.29 -0.67 -2.94
CA VAL A 39 -5.13 -0.09 -3.65
C VAL A 39 -4.84 -0.95 -4.86
N GLY A 40 -4.82 -0.36 -6.06
CA GLY A 40 -4.48 -1.07 -7.29
C GLY A 40 -2.99 -1.37 -7.47
N GLY A 41 -2.13 -0.94 -6.54
CA GLY A 41 -0.68 -1.01 -6.61
C GLY A 41 0.01 -1.43 -5.31
N THR A 42 1.35 -1.44 -5.31
CA THR A 42 2.19 -1.88 -4.18
C THR A 42 1.98 -1.00 -2.95
N GLN A 43 1.49 -1.60 -1.87
CA GLN A 43 1.28 -0.94 -0.59
C GLN A 43 2.50 -1.10 0.29
N ILE A 44 2.96 -0.01 0.90
CA ILE A 44 4.02 -0.13 1.87
C ILE A 44 3.89 0.94 2.96
N VAL A 45 3.68 0.52 4.21
CA VAL A 45 3.25 1.43 5.30
C VAL A 45 3.76 0.93 6.66
N ASN A 46 4.43 1.79 7.42
CA ASN A 46 4.56 1.63 8.88
C ASN A 46 4.24 2.96 9.58
N GLN A 47 4.14 2.94 10.92
CA GLN A 47 3.76 4.12 11.74
C GLN A 47 4.74 5.29 11.61
N ASN A 48 5.96 5.01 11.18
CA ASN A 48 7.01 5.98 10.93
C ASN A 48 7.12 6.35 9.43
N GLY A 49 6.20 5.84 8.60
CA GLY A 49 6.16 6.09 7.16
C GLY A 49 7.10 5.24 6.32
N PHE A 50 7.78 4.23 6.88
CA PHE A 50 8.62 3.36 6.07
C PHE A 50 7.83 2.28 5.37
N LEU A 51 8.10 2.23 4.08
CA LEU A 51 7.78 1.14 3.22
C LEU A 51 8.55 -0.10 3.70
N THR A 52 7.92 -0.94 4.53
CA THR A 52 8.48 -2.20 5.03
C THR A 52 8.16 -3.33 4.04
N PRO A 53 9.12 -3.81 3.23
CA PRO A 53 8.89 -4.95 2.34
C PRO A 53 8.53 -6.17 3.18
N LYS A 54 7.73 -7.08 2.61
CA LYS A 54 7.29 -8.28 3.32
C LYS A 54 8.50 -9.06 3.82
N THR A 55 8.55 -9.41 5.10
CA THR A 55 9.53 -10.37 5.60
C THR A 55 9.07 -11.78 5.25
N SER A 56 9.91 -12.60 4.62
CA SER A 56 9.59 -13.98 4.22
C SER A 56 10.87 -14.81 4.02
N SER A 57 10.85 -16.11 4.28
CA SER A 57 11.98 -16.97 3.86
C SER A 57 12.07 -17.03 2.33
N ALA A 58 13.28 -17.24 1.78
CA ALA A 58 13.48 -17.32 0.33
C ALA A 58 12.54 -18.29 -0.38
N ALA A 59 12.20 -19.42 0.24
CA ALA A 59 11.28 -20.41 -0.33
C ALA A 59 9.85 -19.88 -0.54
N ASN A 60 9.44 -18.87 0.23
CA ASN A 60 8.05 -18.40 0.32
C ASN A 60 7.83 -16.98 -0.22
N ALA A 61 8.89 -16.29 -0.66
CA ALA A 61 8.75 -14.99 -1.31
C ALA A 61 8.07 -15.13 -2.69
N THR A 62 7.14 -14.23 -3.02
CA THR A 62 6.46 -14.23 -4.32
C THR A 62 7.41 -13.82 -5.43
N THR A 63 7.32 -14.43 -6.60
CA THR A 63 8.08 -14.01 -7.78
C THR A 63 7.83 -12.54 -8.11
N ASN A 64 8.85 -11.86 -8.63
CA ASN A 64 8.83 -10.43 -8.94
C ASN A 64 8.50 -9.57 -7.71
N SER A 65 9.10 -9.86 -6.55
CA SER A 65 8.88 -9.08 -5.34
C SER A 65 10.18 -8.66 -4.65
N LEU A 66 10.07 -7.58 -3.88
CA LEU A 66 11.05 -7.14 -2.92
C LEU A 66 10.62 -7.65 -1.54
N TYR A 67 11.48 -8.39 -0.86
CA TYR A 67 11.17 -8.98 0.45
C TYR A 67 12.39 -8.94 1.37
N ILE A 68 12.19 -8.97 2.67
CA ILE A 68 13.28 -9.14 3.64
C ILE A 68 13.37 -10.64 3.95
N ASP A 69 14.52 -11.28 3.75
CA ASP A 69 14.65 -12.70 4.06
C ASP A 69 14.65 -12.93 5.57
N SER A 70 13.76 -13.80 6.05
CA SER A 70 13.61 -14.05 7.49
C SER A 70 14.78 -14.83 8.10
N THR A 71 15.61 -15.47 7.28
CA THR A 71 16.74 -16.29 7.73
C THR A 71 17.99 -15.45 7.98
N ASP A 72 18.23 -14.40 7.21
CA ASP A 72 19.42 -13.55 7.33
C ASP A 72 19.11 -12.05 7.49
N ALA A 73 17.83 -11.66 7.52
CA ALA A 73 17.33 -10.30 7.68
C ALA A 73 17.78 -9.31 6.61
N LYS A 74 18.22 -9.77 5.43
CA LYS A 74 18.60 -8.88 4.34
C LYS A 74 17.44 -8.62 3.39
N LEU A 75 17.55 -7.54 2.63
CA LEU A 75 16.64 -7.24 1.54
C LEU A 75 16.97 -8.12 0.33
N TYR A 76 15.96 -8.68 -0.32
CA TYR A 76 16.10 -9.56 -1.48
C TYR A 76 15.10 -9.19 -2.57
N PHE A 77 15.54 -9.33 -3.82
CA PHE A 77 14.64 -9.47 -4.95
C PHE A 77 14.39 -10.94 -5.23
N LYS A 78 13.12 -11.33 -5.34
CA LYS A 78 12.68 -12.63 -5.86
C LYS A 78 12.37 -12.47 -7.34
N ASP A 79 13.09 -13.17 -8.19
CA ASP A 79 12.88 -13.12 -9.64
C ASP A 79 11.63 -13.89 -10.10
N SER A 80 11.35 -13.86 -11.40
CA SER A 80 10.19 -14.52 -12.03
C SER A 80 10.27 -16.04 -11.99
N CYS A 81 11.47 -16.60 -11.80
CA CYS A 81 11.76 -18.02 -11.83
C CYS A 81 11.93 -18.62 -10.43
N GLY A 82 11.81 -17.79 -9.38
CA GLY A 82 11.96 -18.20 -7.99
C GLY A 82 13.40 -18.15 -7.47
N GLY A 83 14.34 -17.56 -8.19
CA GLY A 83 15.64 -17.20 -7.66
C GLY A 83 15.54 -16.00 -6.71
N SER A 84 16.31 -16.03 -5.62
CA SER A 84 16.41 -14.91 -4.67
C SER A 84 17.80 -14.30 -4.75
N PHE A 85 17.87 -12.99 -4.96
CA PHE A 85 19.12 -12.24 -4.99
C PHE A 85 19.17 -11.23 -3.85
N ALA A 86 20.21 -11.32 -3.03
CA ALA A 86 20.41 -10.39 -1.92
C ALA A 86 20.75 -9.00 -2.46
N LEU A 87 20.04 -8.00 -1.98
CA LEU A 87 20.29 -6.59 -2.23
C LEU A 87 21.12 -6.08 -1.05
N TYR A 88 22.41 -6.42 -1.09
CA TYR A 88 23.41 -5.88 -0.17
C TYR A 88 23.92 -4.52 -0.66
#